data_AF-A0A7X6VLQ7-F1
#
_entry.id   AF-A0A7X6VLQ7-F1
#
_cell.length_a   1.000
_cell.length_b   1.000
_cell.length_c   1.000
_cell.angle_alpha   90.00
_cell.angle_beta   90.00
_cell.angle_gamma   90.00
#
_symmetry.space_group_name_H-M   'P 1'
#
loop_
_entity.id
_entity.type
_entity.pdbx_description
1 polymer ?
#
loop_
_entity_poly.entity_id
_entity_poly.type
_entity_poly.pdbx_seq_one_letter_code
_entity_poly.pdbx_strand_id
1 'polypeptide(L)'
;MKTERIFLALTFLLLFALAAHANPFRKEEIRFVTEKDDIVYSLFPGRTEIVEYPTDLGEKMLETYVNLKIPSQNLEEVQQWNIRLNGKEYRVQDLYDFDLDTGGMVDQ
;
A
#
# COMPACT_ATOMS: atom_id res chain seq x y z
N MET A 1 22.19 34.73 -20.14
CA MET A 1 22.98 33.67 -19.44
C MET A 1 22.55 33.36 -18.00
N LYS A 2 21.84 34.22 -17.24
CA LYS A 2 21.35 33.85 -15.88
C LYS A 2 20.02 33.07 -15.92
N THR A 3 19.15 33.37 -16.86
CA THR A 3 17.78 32.82 -16.97
C THR A 3 17.76 31.35 -17.39
N GLU A 4 18.67 30.93 -18.29
CA GLU A 4 18.75 29.55 -18.80
C GLU A 4 19.16 28.54 -17.72
N ARG A 5 20.04 28.93 -16.79
CA ARG A 5 20.48 28.08 -15.67
C ARG A 5 19.36 27.86 -14.65
N ILE A 6 18.49 28.85 -14.46
CA ILE A 6 17.33 28.76 -13.56
C ILE A 6 16.28 27.83 -14.16
N PHE A 7 16.04 27.94 -15.47
CA PHE A 7 15.08 27.08 -16.17
C PHE A 7 15.50 25.61 -16.12
N LEU A 8 16.76 25.32 -16.41
CA LEU A 8 17.28 23.94 -16.35
C LEU A 8 17.18 23.33 -14.94
N ALA A 9 17.47 24.12 -13.90
CA ALA A 9 17.38 23.67 -12.51
C ALA A 9 15.93 23.37 -12.10
N LEU A 10 14.97 24.20 -12.55
CA LEU A 10 13.54 23.97 -12.33
C LEU A 10 13.03 22.73 -13.06
N THR A 11 13.46 22.49 -14.30
CA THR A 11 13.07 21.27 -15.04
C THR A 11 13.65 20.02 -14.40
N PHE A 12 14.90 20.07 -13.92
CA PHE A 12 15.51 18.94 -13.19
C PHE A 12 14.81 18.65 -11.86
N LEU A 13 14.42 19.69 -11.11
CA LEU A 13 13.66 19.53 -9.87
C LEU A 13 12.26 18.94 -10.10
N LEU A 14 11.59 19.37 -11.18
CA LEU A 14 10.27 18.86 -11.54
C LEU A 14 10.32 17.39 -11.98
N LEU A 15 11.36 16.99 -12.71
CA LEU A 15 11.58 15.60 -13.13
C LEU A 15 11.91 14.68 -11.94
N PHE A 16 12.66 15.16 -10.94
CA PHE A 16 12.90 14.41 -9.70
C PHE A 16 11.65 14.27 -8.83
N ALA A 17 10.79 15.29 -8.78
CA ALA A 17 9.54 15.24 -8.01
C ALA A 17 8.52 14.25 -8.60
N LEU A 18 8.48 14.09 -9.93
CA LEU A 18 7.61 13.11 -10.59
C LEU A 18 8.13 11.67 -10.43
N ALA A 19 9.45 11.46 -10.40
CA ALA A 19 10.08 10.14 -10.24
C ALA A 19 10.00 9.57 -8.81
N ALA A 20 9.49 10.34 -7.84
CA ALA A 20 9.53 10.00 -6.42
C ALA A 20 8.15 9.67 -5.82
N HIS A 21 7.20 9.14 -6.61
CA HIS A 21 6.04 8.43 -6.04
C HIS A 21 6.49 7.05 -5.56
N ALA A 22 7.29 7.05 -4.49
CA ALA A 22 7.67 5.83 -3.80
C ALA A 22 6.44 5.26 -3.07
N ASN A 23 6.18 3.96 -3.22
CA ASN A 23 5.16 3.23 -2.48
C ASN A 23 5.22 3.61 -0.97
N PRO A 24 4.16 4.23 -0.40
CA PRO A 24 4.18 4.68 0.99
C PRO A 24 4.35 3.53 1.99
N PHE A 25 3.99 2.31 1.61
CA PHE A 25 4.12 1.09 2.41
C PHE A 25 5.55 0.51 2.43
N ARG A 26 6.43 0.92 1.51
CA ARG A 26 7.78 0.32 1.35
C ARG A 26 8.70 0.51 2.55
N LYS A 27 8.43 1.52 3.39
CA LYS A 27 9.25 1.84 4.57
C LYS A 27 8.76 1.14 5.84
N GLU A 28 7.71 0.36 5.74
CA GLU A 28 7.05 -0.20 6.91
C GLU A 28 7.58 -1.57 7.27
N GLU A 29 7.45 -1.92 8.55
CA GLU A 29 7.66 -3.29 8.98
C GLU A 29 6.57 -4.16 8.36
N ILE A 30 6.99 -5.26 7.74
CA ILE A 30 6.10 -6.28 7.19
C ILE A 30 6.40 -7.60 7.91
N ARG A 31 5.34 -8.28 8.35
CA ARG A 31 5.44 -9.61 8.98
C ARG A 31 4.82 -10.66 8.09
N PHE A 32 5.64 -11.65 7.72
CA PHE A 32 5.19 -12.84 7.02
C PHE A 32 4.08 -13.55 7.81
N VAL A 33 3.04 -13.97 7.10
CA VAL A 33 1.95 -14.78 7.65
C VAL A 33 1.97 -16.18 7.05
N THR A 34 1.86 -16.28 5.72
CA THR A 34 1.80 -17.56 5.03
C THR A 34 2.13 -17.40 3.55
N GLU A 35 2.36 -18.52 2.88
CA GLU A 35 2.51 -18.58 1.43
C GLU A 35 1.56 -19.66 0.91
N LYS A 36 0.79 -19.33 -0.13
CA LYS A 36 -0.15 -20.26 -0.75
C LYS A 36 -0.28 -19.94 -2.22
N ASP A 37 -0.22 -20.96 -3.07
CA ASP A 37 -0.40 -20.83 -4.52
C ASP A 37 0.55 -19.77 -5.14
N ASP A 38 1.82 -19.74 -4.70
CA ASP A 38 2.85 -18.75 -5.10
C ASP A 38 2.56 -17.30 -4.65
N ILE A 39 1.58 -17.09 -3.76
CA ILE A 39 1.27 -15.79 -3.18
C ILE A 39 1.81 -15.74 -1.75
N VAL A 40 2.67 -14.76 -1.47
CA VAL A 40 3.16 -14.49 -0.11
C VAL A 40 2.24 -13.48 0.56
N TYR A 41 1.59 -13.91 1.63
CA TYR A 41 0.73 -13.08 2.46
C TYR A 41 1.51 -12.57 3.67
N SER A 42 1.50 -11.26 3.84
CA SER A 42 2.13 -10.59 4.97
C SER A 42 1.23 -9.48 5.52
N LEU A 43 1.53 -8.98 6.72
CA LEU A 43 0.77 -7.91 7.38
C LEU A 43 1.67 -6.74 7.75
N PHE A 44 1.09 -5.55 7.80
CA PHE A 44 1.71 -4.34 8.36
C PHE A 44 1.27 -4.18 9.83
N PRO A 45 2.02 -4.70 10.82
CA PRO A 45 1.62 -4.62 12.23
C PRO A 45 1.48 -3.17 12.72
N GLY A 46 2.27 -2.24 12.17
CA GLY A 46 2.19 -0.80 12.49
C GLY A 46 0.94 -0.10 11.95
N ARG A 47 0.19 -0.74 11.06
CA ARG A 47 -1.08 -0.26 10.48
C ARG A 47 -2.26 -1.13 10.85
N THR A 48 -2.20 -1.75 12.02
CA THR A 48 -3.27 -2.60 12.55
C THR A 48 -3.88 -1.93 13.79
N GLU A 49 -5.15 -1.57 13.71
CA GLU A 49 -5.83 -0.87 14.80
C GLU A 49 -7.32 -1.22 14.89
N ILE A 50 -7.94 -0.92 16.03
CA ILE A 50 -9.40 -1.06 16.17
C ILE A 50 -10.03 0.27 15.79
N VAL A 51 -10.84 0.26 14.73
CA VAL A 51 -11.56 1.41 14.22
C VAL A 51 -13.05 1.29 14.51
N GLU A 52 -13.73 2.42 14.60
CA GLU A 52 -15.19 2.47 14.60
C GLU A 52 -15.68 2.63 13.18
N TYR A 53 -16.53 1.69 12.75
CA TYR A 53 -17.01 1.67 11.39
C TYR A 53 -18.17 2.67 11.23
N PRO A 54 -18.17 3.55 10.20
CA PRO A 54 -19.21 4.55 9.96
C PRO A 54 -20.53 3.92 9.52
N THR A 55 -21.16 3.20 10.42
CA THR A 55 -22.54 2.70 10.34
C THR A 55 -23.30 3.21 11.55
N ASP A 56 -24.61 3.28 11.43
CA ASP A 56 -25.51 3.78 12.49
C ASP A 56 -25.44 2.97 13.81
N LEU A 57 -24.71 1.85 13.82
CA LEU A 57 -24.56 0.94 14.94
C LEU A 57 -23.23 1.08 15.70
N GLY A 58 -22.30 1.94 15.25
CA GLY A 58 -21.01 2.16 15.92
C GLY A 58 -20.17 0.88 16.07
N GLU A 59 -20.27 -0.02 15.09
CA GLU A 59 -19.59 -1.33 15.16
C GLU A 59 -18.07 -1.15 15.11
N LYS A 60 -17.36 -1.75 16.07
CA LYS A 60 -15.89 -1.78 16.07
C LYS A 60 -15.37 -2.91 15.21
N MET A 61 -14.35 -2.61 14.41
CA MET A 61 -13.65 -3.58 13.56
C MET A 61 -12.14 -3.46 13.73
N LEU A 62 -11.44 -4.54 13.43
CA LEU A 62 -10.00 -4.52 13.25
C LEU A 62 -9.71 -4.04 11.83
N GLU A 63 -9.08 -2.89 11.69
CA GLU A 63 -8.49 -2.47 10.43
C GLU A 63 -7.04 -2.96 10.36
N THR A 64 -6.64 -3.49 9.22
CA THR A 64 -5.26 -3.89 8.94
C THR A 64 -4.96 -3.76 7.46
N TYR A 65 -3.68 -3.69 7.12
CA TYR A 65 -3.22 -3.76 5.74
C TYR A 65 -2.56 -5.10 5.49
N VAL A 66 -2.98 -5.78 4.43
CA VAL A 66 -2.43 -7.05 3.96
C VAL A 66 -1.55 -6.77 2.74
N ASN A 67 -0.33 -7.29 2.77
CA ASN A 67 0.59 -7.27 1.64
C ASN A 67 0.56 -8.65 0.97
N LEU A 68 0.26 -8.66 -0.33
CA LEU A 68 0.26 -9.85 -1.17
C LEU A 68 1.35 -9.66 -2.22
N LYS A 69 2.37 -10.51 -2.20
CA LYS A 69 3.33 -10.58 -3.31
C LYS A 69 2.92 -11.71 -4.23
N ILE A 70 2.72 -11.39 -5.50
CA ILE A 70 2.23 -12.28 -6.55
C ILE A 70 3.28 -12.30 -7.67
N PRO A 71 4.38 -13.06 -7.52
CA PRO A 71 5.52 -13.04 -8.44
C PRO A 71 5.13 -13.41 -9.88
N SER A 72 4.21 -14.36 -10.04
CA SER A 72 3.67 -14.77 -11.34
C SER A 72 3.03 -13.64 -12.16
N GLN A 73 2.66 -12.53 -11.52
CA GLN A 73 2.07 -11.34 -12.16
C GLN A 73 2.98 -10.11 -12.11
N ASN A 74 4.21 -10.24 -11.60
CA ASN A 74 5.09 -9.11 -11.28
C ASN A 74 4.43 -8.05 -10.36
N LEU A 75 3.55 -8.49 -9.45
CA LEU A 75 2.66 -7.61 -8.71
C LEU A 75 2.84 -7.72 -7.18
N GLU A 76 2.88 -6.58 -6.52
CA GLU A 76 2.73 -6.42 -5.08
C GLU A 76 1.43 -5.66 -4.83
N GLU A 77 0.48 -6.32 -4.19
CA GLU A 77 -0.82 -5.75 -3.89
C GLU A 77 -0.90 -5.46 -2.38
N VAL A 78 -1.41 -4.28 -2.04
CA VAL A 78 -1.69 -3.88 -0.66
C VAL A 78 -3.19 -3.66 -0.51
N GLN A 79 -3.83 -4.45 0.34
CA GLN A 79 -5.27 -4.36 0.59
C GLN A 79 -5.53 -3.84 2.01
N GLN A 80 -6.43 -2.87 2.15
CA GLN A 80 -6.98 -2.49 3.46
C GLN A 80 -8.15 -3.40 3.81
N TRP A 81 -8.01 -4.16 4.89
CA TRP A 81 -9.03 -5.07 5.39
C TRP A 81 -9.70 -4.49 6.63
N ASN A 82 -11.03 -4.50 6.67
CA ASN A 82 -11.78 -4.38 7.92
C ASN A 82 -12.34 -5.74 8.31
N ILE A 83 -11.94 -6.24 9.46
CA ILE A 83 -12.30 -7.56 9.98
C ILE A 83 -13.20 -7.35 11.19
N ARG A 84 -14.36 -8.00 11.24
CA ARG A 84 -15.19 -8.00 12.45
C ARG A 84 -14.39 -8.60 13.61
N LEU A 85 -14.56 -8.10 14.83
CA LEU A 85 -13.78 -8.55 16.00
C LEU A 85 -14.02 -10.02 16.37
N ASN A 86 -15.06 -10.66 15.83
CA ASN A 86 -15.29 -12.10 15.96
C ASN A 86 -14.44 -12.95 14.99
N GLY A 87 -13.71 -12.31 14.07
CA GLY A 87 -12.82 -12.93 13.09
C GLY A 87 -13.51 -13.70 11.95
N LYS A 88 -14.84 -13.65 11.84
CA LYS A 88 -15.61 -14.48 10.88
C LYS A 88 -15.85 -13.82 9.55
N GLU A 89 -15.79 -12.49 9.52
CA GLU A 89 -16.13 -11.69 8.35
C GLU A 89 -15.08 -10.61 8.20
N TYR A 90 -14.70 -10.37 6.95
CA TYR A 90 -13.90 -9.24 6.57
C TYR A 90 -14.41 -8.67 5.25
N ARG A 91 -13.92 -7.49 4.92
CA ARG A 91 -14.07 -6.86 3.62
C ARG A 91 -12.77 -6.19 3.25
N VAL A 92 -12.54 -6.06 1.95
CA VAL A 92 -11.52 -5.18 1.39
C VAL A 92 -12.17 -3.82 1.15
N GLN A 93 -11.60 -2.77 1.73
CA GLN A 93 -12.09 -1.40 1.56
C GLN A 93 -11.35 -0.67 0.43
N ASP A 94 -10.02 -0.75 0.45
CA ASP A 94 -9.12 -0.11 -0.50
C ASP A 94 -8.07 -1.12 -0.97
N LEU A 95 -7.56 -0.91 -2.17
CA LEU A 95 -6.60 -1.78 -2.85
C LEU A 95 -5.58 -0.89 -3.56
N TYR A 96 -4.31 -1.30 -3.54
CA TYR A 96 -3.22 -0.58 -4.17
C TYR A 96 -2.30 -1.59 -4.84
N ASP A 97 -2.13 -1.47 -6.14
CA ASP A 97 -1.31 -2.36 -6.94
C ASP A 97 0.02 -1.71 -7.25
N PHE A 98 1.10 -2.43 -7.03
CA PHE A 98 2.47 -1.97 -7.28
C PHE A 98 3.22 -2.99 -8.13
N ASP A 99 4.02 -2.50 -9.07
CA ASP A 99 4.96 -3.34 -9.81
C ASP A 99 6.09 -3.80 -8.86
N LEU A 100 6.40 -5.10 -8.84
CA LEU A 100 7.36 -5.69 -7.90
C LEU A 100 8.79 -5.16 -8.09
N ASP A 101 9.18 -4.93 -9.34
CA ASP A 101 10.55 -4.56 -9.69
C ASP A 101 10.83 -3.09 -9.35
N THR A 102 9.89 -2.21 -9.72
CA THR A 102 10.04 -0.76 -9.57
C THR A 102 9.49 -0.26 -8.24
N GLY A 103 8.48 -0.92 -7.69
CA GLY A 103 7.67 -0.43 -6.57
C GLY A 103 6.80 0.77 -6.93
N GLY A 104 6.60 1.02 -8.24
CA GLY A 104 5.70 2.06 -8.74
C GLY A 104 4.25 1.61 -8.66
N MET A 105 3.35 2.51 -8.28
CA MET A 105 1.92 2.22 -8.24
C MET A 105 1.38 2.07 -9.67
N VAL A 106 0.71 0.95 -9.91
CA VAL A 106 0.10 0.57 -11.18
C VAL A 106 -1.38 0.95 -11.19
N ASP A 107 -2.08 0.67 -10.08
CA ASP A 107 -3.51 0.94 -9.92
C ASP A 107 -3.88 1.22 -8.45
N GLN A 108 -5.03 1.87 -8.23
CA GLN A 108 -5.64 2.14 -6.92
C GLN A 108 -7.17 2.25 -7.02
#